data_AF-A0A528D9P7-F1
#
_entry.id   AF-A0A528D9P7-F1
#
_cell.length_a   1.000
_cell.length_b   1.000
_cell.length_c   1.000
_cell.angle_alpha   90.00
_cell.angle_beta   90.00
_cell.angle_gamma   90.00
#
_symmetry.space_group_name_H-M   'P 1'
#
loop_
_entity.id
_entity.type
_entity.pdbx_description
1 polymer ?
#
loop_
_entity_poly.entity_id
_entity_poly.type
_entity_poly.pdbx_seq_one_letter_code
_entity_poly.pdbx_strand_id
1 'polypeptide(L)' 'LLRSHQQRAGFARRMAERERTMDRSELAAEFGRRAMEYEADAALIGSILESRRVQVTGNGSVDEESKHEEGEG' A
#
# COMPACT_ATOMS: atom_id res chain seq x y z
N LEU A 1 0.83 -0.31 7.46
CA LEU A 1 1.16 -1.06 6.23
C LEU A 1 1.75 -0.17 5.13
N LEU A 2 1.04 0.89 4.66
CA LEU A 2 1.52 1.82 3.62
C LEU A 2 2.97 2.29 3.80
N ARG A 3 3.28 2.89 4.95
CA ARG A 3 4.62 3.39 5.27
C ARG A 3 5.71 2.31 5.18
N SER A 4 5.38 1.07 5.54
CA SER A 4 6.33 -0.05 5.47
C SER A 4 6.64 -0.42 4.01
N HIS A 5 5.65 -0.44 3.11
CA HIS A 5 5.91 -0.67 1.67
C HIS A 5 6.73 0.49 1.07
N GLN A 6 6.42 1.75 1.40
CA GLN A 6 7.22 2.90 0.95
C GLN A 6 8.68 2.82 1.41
N GLN A 7 8.91 2.44 2.67
CA GLN A 7 10.26 2.26 3.22
C GLN A 7 11.01 1.11 2.52
N ARG A 8 10.33 -0.02 2.29
CA ARG A 8 10.91 -1.17 1.58
C ARG A 8 11.24 -0.85 0.13
N ALA A 9 10.36 -0.14 -0.58
CA ALA A 9 10.64 0.34 -1.93
C ALA A 9 11.89 1.21 -1.98
N GLY A 10 11.95 2.24 -1.12
CA GLY A 10 13.10 3.14 -1.04
C GLY A 10 14.40 2.42 -0.66
N PHE A 11 14.33 1.44 0.25
CA PHE A 11 15.48 0.61 0.60
C PHE A 11 15.95 -0.26 -0.58
N ALA A 12 15.02 -0.95 -1.24
CA ALA A 12 15.32 -1.80 -2.40
C ALA A 12 15.91 -0.99 -3.57
N ARG A 13 15.45 0.24 -3.82
CA ARG A 13 16.08 1.12 -4.83
C ARG A 13 17.54 1.43 -4.49
N ARG A 14 17.84 1.77 -3.23
CA ARG A 14 19.23 2.04 -2.81
C ARG A 14 20.11 0.80 -2.90
N MET A 15 19.57 -0.38 -2.59
CA MET A 15 20.27 -1.65 -2.81
C MET A 15 20.54 -1.88 -4.30
N ALA A 16 19.54 -1.68 -5.17
CA ALA A 16 19.73 -1.81 -6.61
C ALA A 16 20.82 -0.88 -7.14
N GLU A 17 20.83 0.38 -6.71
CA GLU A 17 21.85 1.36 -7.08
C GLU A 17 23.25 0.94 -6.59
N ARG A 18 23.37 0.50 -5.34
CA ARG A 18 24.63 -0.02 -4.79
C ARG A 18 25.16 -1.20 -5.59
N GLU A 19 24.31 -2.17 -5.92
CA GLU A 19 24.75 -3.34 -6.68
C GLU A 19 25.10 -2.98 -8.14
N ARG A 20 24.46 -1.96 -8.75
CA ARG A 20 24.89 -1.40 -10.04
C ARG A 20 26.30 -0.82 -9.97
N THR A 21 26.63 -0.09 -8.91
CA THR A 21 28.00 0.45 -8.73
C THR A 21 29.07 -0.62 -8.50
N MET A 22 28.66 -1.85 -8.21
CA MET A 22 29.55 -3.01 -8.02
C MET A 22 29.53 -3.97 -9.21
N ASP A 23 28.99 -3.54 -10.38
CA ASP A 23 28.82 -4.35 -11.59
C ASP A 23 28.01 -5.64 -11.43
N ARG A 24 27.20 -5.73 -10.36
CA ARG A 24 26.31 -6.88 -10.07
C ARG A 24 24.94 -6.66 -10.69
N SER A 25 24.91 -6.62 -12.01
CA SER A 25 23.74 -6.22 -12.80
C SER A 25 22.49 -7.07 -12.54
N GLU A 26 22.64 -8.38 -12.36
CA GLU A 26 21.51 -9.28 -12.09
C GLU A 26 20.87 -9.00 -10.72
N LEU A 27 21.69 -8.88 -9.67
CA LEU A 27 21.21 -8.57 -8.33
C LEU A 27 20.59 -7.16 -8.25
N ALA A 28 21.16 -6.20 -8.97
CA ALA A 28 20.56 -4.89 -9.13
C ALA A 28 19.17 -4.93 -9.80
N ALA A 29 19.01 -5.77 -10.82
CA ALA A 29 17.72 -5.96 -11.48
C ALA A 29 16.69 -6.59 -10.54
N GLU A 30 17.10 -7.57 -9.73
CA GLU A 30 16.22 -8.19 -8.73
C GLU A 30 15.74 -7.16 -7.68
N PHE A 31 16.66 -6.37 -7.12
CA PHE A 31 16.29 -5.31 -6.18
C PHE A 31 15.42 -4.24 -6.82
N GLY A 32 15.68 -3.89 -8.09
CA GLY A 32 14.84 -2.97 -8.86
C GLY A 32 13.41 -3.49 -9.02
N ARG A 33 13.26 -4.78 -9.35
CA ARG A 33 11.95 -5.44 -9.44
C ARG A 33 11.21 -5.41 -8.11
N ARG A 34 11.88 -5.79 -7.01
CA ARG A 34 11.27 -5.74 -5.67
C ARG A 34 10.84 -4.33 -5.28
N ALA A 35 11.62 -3.30 -5.64
CA ALA A 35 11.25 -1.92 -5.40
C ALA A 35 9.92 -1.55 -6.08
N MET A 36 9.76 -1.94 -7.36
CA MET A 36 8.53 -1.72 -8.12
C MET A 36 7.32 -2.46 -7.53
N GLU A 37 7.51 -3.71 -7.09
CA GLU A 37 6.46 -4.48 -6.42
C GLU A 37 5.98 -3.79 -5.13
N TYR A 38 6.91 -3.32 -4.29
CA TYR A 38 6.55 -2.57 -3.09
C TYR A 38 5.87 -1.23 -3.38
N GLU A 39 6.23 -0.56 -4.48
CA GLU A 39 5.56 0.68 -4.92
C GLU A 39 4.14 0.43 -5.38
N ALA A 40 3.91 -0.64 -6.15
CA ALA A 40 2.58 -1.04 -6.58
C ALA A 40 1.68 -1.34 -5.37
N ASP A 41 2.20 -2.08 -4.39
CA ASP A 41 1.48 -2.35 -3.14
C ASP A 41 1.17 -1.05 -2.36
N ALA A 42 2.16 -0.14 -2.27
CA ALA A 42 1.97 1.14 -1.61
C ALA A 42 0.89 1.99 -2.30
N ALA A 43 0.87 2.00 -3.64
CA ALA A 43 -0.13 2.71 -4.43
C ALA A 43 -1.53 2.13 -4.22
N LEU A 44 -1.66 0.79 -4.20
CA LEU A 44 -2.93 0.12 -3.92
C LEU A 44 -3.44 0.40 -2.51
N ILE A 45 -2.57 0.33 -1.49
CA ILE A 45 -2.95 0.67 -0.12
C ILE A 45 -3.35 2.15 -0.04
N GLY A 46 -2.62 3.02 -0.72
CA GLY A 46 -2.93 4.45 -0.80
C GLY A 46 -4.32 4.72 -1.37
N SER A 47 -4.69 4.07 -2.48
CA SER A 47 -6.02 4.24 -3.09
C SER A 47 -7.15 3.73 -2.20
N ILE A 48 -6.94 2.63 -1.46
CA ILE A 48 -7.90 2.10 -0.49
C ILE A 48 -8.11 3.11 0.66
N LEU A 49 -7.02 3.67 1.18
CA LEU A 49 -7.10 4.65 2.27
C LEU A 49 -7.78 5.95 1.82
N GLU A 50 -7.49 6.41 0.62
CA GLU A 50 -8.15 7.59 0.05
C GLU A 50 -9.64 7.34 -0.20
N SER A 51 -9.99 6.18 -0.77
CA SER A 51 -11.40 5.80 -0.99
C SER A 51 -12.19 5.77 0.32
N ARG A 52 -11.57 5.27 1.40
CA ARG A 52 -12.18 5.29 2.74
C ARG A 52 -12.32 6.71 3.28
N ARG A 53 -11.33 7.58 3.08
CA ARG A 53 -11.43 8.99 3.48
C ARG A 53 -12.60 9.68 2.78
N VAL A 54 -12.72 9.50 1.45
CA VAL A 54 -13.81 10.08 0.66
C VAL A 54 -15.18 9.57 1.13
N GLN A 55 -15.32 8.30 1.50
CA GLN A 55 -16.56 7.77 2.09
C GLN A 55 -16.87 8.42 3.44
N VAL A 56 -15.87 8.59 4.31
CA VAL A 56 -16.05 9.24 5.63
C VAL A 56 -16.38 10.73 5.50
N THR A 57 -15.79 11.45 4.54
CA THR A 57 -16.04 12.88 4.33
C THR A 57 -17.24 13.17 3.42
N GLY A 58 -17.66 12.19 2.61
CA GLY A 58 -18.83 12.26 1.73
C GLY A 58 -20.14 11.90 2.42
N ASN A 59 -20.09 11.06 3.46
CA ASN A 59 -21.23 10.77 4.33
C ASN A 59 -21.24 11.74 5.52
N GLY A 60 -21.57 13.01 5.26
CA GLY A 60 -22.13 13.91 6.26
C GLY A 60 -23.56 13.52 6.70
N SER A 61 -23.85 12.22 6.77
CA SER A 61 -25.09 11.63 7.29
C SER A 61 -24.76 10.19 7.67
N VAL A 62 -24.06 10.03 8.80
CA VAL A 62 -24.16 8.79 9.55
C VAL A 62 -25.50 8.92 10.28
N ASP A 63 -26.58 8.51 9.61
CA ASP A 63 -27.85 8.33 10.29
C ASP A 63 -27.64 7.24 11.35
N GLU A 64 -27.76 7.69 12.59
CA GLU A 64 -28.03 6.86 13.75
C GLU A 64 -29.22 5.93 13.48
N GLU A 65 -29.13 4.75 14.10
CA GLU A 65 -30.26 3.90 14.46
C GLU A 65 -31.04 3.21 13.31
N SER A 66 -30.80 1.91 13.14
CA SER A 66 -31.89 0.97 12.85
C SER A 66 -31.62 -0.39 13.53
N LYS A 67 -32.47 -0.62 14.52
CA LYS A 67 -32.69 -1.78 15.38
C LYS A 67 -33.01 -3.07 14.62
N HIS A 68 -32.71 -4.21 15.30
CA HIS A 68 -33.42 -5.51 15.38
C HIS A 68 -33.85 -6.18 14.05
N GLU A 69 -33.70 -7.50 13.87
CA GLU A 69 -34.45 -8.54 14.58
C GLU A 69 -33.67 -9.86 14.71
N GLU A 70 -33.85 -10.48 15.88
CA GLU A 70 -33.60 -11.90 16.14
C GLU A 70 -34.60 -12.74 15.33
N GLY A 71 -34.11 -13.75 14.61
CA GLY A 71 -34.94 -14.77 13.99
C GLY A 71 -34.61 -16.14 14.57
N GLU A 72 -35.41 -16.59 15.55
CA GLU A 72 -35.55 -18.02 15.87
C GLU A 72 -36.35 -18.70 14.75
N GLY A 73 -35.90 -19.89 14.37
CA GLY A 73 -36.59 -20.85 13.52
C GLY A 73 -36.08 -22.25 13.80
#